data_AF-A0A6P0C8W0-F1
#
_entry.id   AF-A0A6P0C8W0-F1
#
_cell.length_a   1.000
_cell.length_b   1.000
_cell.length_c   1.000
_cell.angle_alpha   90.00
_cell.angle_beta   90.00
_cell.angle_gamma   90.00
#
_symmetry.space_group_name_H-M   'P 1'
#
loop_
_entity.id
_entity.type
_entity.pdbx_description
1 polymer ?
#
loop_
_entity_poly.entity_id
_entity_poly.type
_entity_poly.pdbx_seq_one_letter_code
_entity_poly.pdbx_strand_id
1 'polypeptide(L)'
;MSTYRKESSLRWDRATGLMARPTQSEPSPMGMLVPDSRTNCDQVAVVYDKGNPPPEITVQAISGTVTSVHANGVPVAIVARATGPGLSAEDVLLVERSL
;
A
#
# COMPACT_ATOMS: atom_id res chain seq x y z
N MET A 1 27.38 14.45 -22.95
CA MET A 1 26.96 13.04 -22.80
C MET A 1 26.06 12.96 -21.59
N SER A 2 24.73 12.92 -21.78
CA SER A 2 23.75 12.77 -20.69
C SER A 2 23.05 11.43 -20.87
N THR A 3 23.33 10.48 -19.98
CA THR A 3 22.75 9.14 -20.02
C THR A 3 21.37 9.17 -19.38
N TYR A 4 20.33 9.33 -20.20
CA TYR A 4 18.95 9.06 -19.80
C TYR A 4 18.82 7.56 -19.50
N ARG A 5 18.69 7.22 -18.22
CA ARG A 5 18.41 5.85 -17.78
C ARG A 5 16.93 5.60 -18.05
N LYS A 6 16.67 4.83 -19.09
CA LYS A 6 15.35 4.34 -19.50
C LYS A 6 14.74 3.60 -18.30
N GLU A 7 13.79 4.24 -17.60
CA GLU A 7 12.92 3.58 -16.64
C GLU A 7 12.30 2.38 -17.35
N SER A 8 12.69 1.18 -16.93
CA SER A 8 12.08 -0.04 -17.40
C SER A 8 10.62 0.04 -16.99
N SER A 9 9.74 0.15 -17.99
CA SER A 9 8.29 0.15 -17.86
C SER A 9 7.83 -1.10 -17.11
N LEU A 10 7.77 -1.04 -15.79
CA LEU A 10 7.01 -1.99 -15.01
C LEU A 10 5.58 -1.85 -15.50
N ARG A 11 5.08 -2.88 -16.17
CA ARG A 11 3.74 -2.91 -16.79
C ARG A 11 2.67 -3.04 -15.72
N TRP A 12 2.51 -1.98 -14.92
CA TRP A 12 1.47 -1.86 -13.91
C TRP A 12 0.06 -1.96 -14.53
N ASP A 13 -0.08 -1.68 -15.83
CA ASP A 13 -1.28 -1.94 -16.64
C ASP A 13 -1.69 -3.43 -16.67
N ARG A 14 -0.78 -4.33 -16.32
CA ARG A 14 -1.00 -5.79 -16.23
C ARG A 14 -0.91 -6.33 -14.80
N ALA A 15 -0.72 -5.47 -13.80
CA ALA A 15 -0.80 -5.91 -12.41
C ALA A 15 -2.25 -6.26 -12.11
N THR A 16 -2.57 -7.56 -12.09
CA THR A 16 -3.88 -8.04 -11.65
C THR A 16 -3.99 -7.69 -10.17
N GLY A 17 -4.71 -6.61 -9.85
CA GLY A 17 -5.02 -6.27 -8.47
C GLY A 17 -5.63 -7.50 -7.81
N LEU A 18 -5.03 -7.98 -6.73
CA LEU A 18 -5.55 -9.07 -5.92
C LEU A 18 -6.71 -8.55 -5.07
N MET A 19 -7.66 -7.87 -5.70
CA MET A 19 -8.92 -7.51 -5.08
C MET A 19 -9.70 -8.81 -4.98
N ALA A 20 -9.49 -9.55 -3.89
CA ALA A 20 -10.40 -10.60 -3.50
C ALA A 20 -11.79 -9.97 -3.50
N ARG A 21 -12.66 -10.42 -4.40
CA ARG A 21 -14.06 -10.01 -4.44
C ARG A 21 -14.60 -10.25 -3.02
N PRO A 22 -15.03 -9.21 -2.28
CA PRO A 22 -15.42 -9.38 -0.89
C PRO A 22 -16.59 -10.35 -0.86
N THR A 23 -16.33 -11.58 -0.42
CA THR A 23 -17.33 -12.62 -0.25
C THR A 23 -18.07 -12.34 1.04
N GLN A 24 -18.94 -11.32 1.05
CA GLN A 24 -19.95 -11.10 2.09
C GLN A 24 -19.45 -11.24 3.54
N SER A 25 -18.18 -10.90 3.79
CA SER A 25 -17.49 -11.12 5.05
C SER A 25 -17.12 -9.76 5.58
N GLU A 26 -17.57 -9.49 6.81
CA GLU A 26 -17.21 -8.42 7.76
C GLU A 26 -16.42 -7.21 7.22
N PRO A 27 -16.81 -5.97 7.56
CA PRO A 27 -16.08 -4.76 7.13
C PRO A 27 -14.60 -4.86 7.51
N SER A 28 -13.77 -5.09 6.50
CA SER A 28 -12.32 -5.29 6.65
C SER A 28 -11.59 -4.15 5.96
N PRO A 29 -10.53 -3.60 6.58
CA PRO A 29 -9.70 -2.59 5.95
C PRO A 29 -9.09 -3.10 4.64
N MET A 30 -8.99 -2.23 3.64
CA MET A 30 -8.40 -2.56 2.34
C MET A 30 -7.23 -1.62 2.02
N GLY A 31 -6.14 -2.19 1.51
CA GLY A 31 -4.97 -1.43 1.08
C GLY A 31 -5.05 -1.02 -0.39
N MET A 32 -4.54 0.17 -0.71
CA MET A 32 -4.38 0.67 -2.07
C MET A 32 -3.04 1.41 -2.22
N LEU A 33 -2.36 1.24 -3.34
CA LEU A 33 -1.16 2.03 -3.65
C LEU A 33 -1.57 3.40 -4.18
N VAL A 34 -0.96 4.44 -3.63
CA VAL A 34 -1.15 5.82 -4.03
C VAL A 34 0.16 6.33 -4.63
N PRO A 35 0.21 6.58 -5.95
CA PRO A 35 1.39 7.15 -6.58
C PRO A 35 1.67 8.54 -5.99
N ASP A 36 2.84 8.73 -5.41
CA ASP A 36 3.37 10.06 -5.10
C ASP A 36 4.36 10.44 -6.20
N SER A 37 4.07 11.52 -6.91
CA SER A 37 4.95 12.03 -7.99
C SER A 37 5.96 13.06 -7.47
N ARG A 38 5.83 13.49 -6.21
CA ARG A 38 6.69 14.50 -5.59
C ARG A 38 7.80 13.88 -4.76
N THR A 39 7.47 12.80 -4.04
CA THR A 39 8.45 11.93 -3.39
C THR A 39 8.59 10.69 -4.25
N ASN A 40 9.80 10.21 -4.53
CA ASN A 40 10.02 8.99 -5.35
C ASN A 40 9.65 7.71 -4.58
N CYS A 41 8.54 7.75 -3.85
CA CYS A 41 8.06 6.75 -2.91
C CYS A 41 6.54 6.64 -3.05
N ASP A 42 6.07 5.51 -3.56
CA ASP A 42 4.63 5.21 -3.54
C ASP A 42 4.14 5.11 -2.08
N GLN A 43 2.99 5.70 -1.79
CA GLN A 43 2.35 5.61 -0.47
C GLN A 43 1.32 4.46 -0.46
N VAL A 44 0.95 4.01 0.73
CA VAL A 44 -0.13 3.04 0.92
C VAL A 44 -1.30 3.75 1.58
N ALA A 45 -2.49 3.69 0.98
CA ALA A 45 -3.73 4.09 1.61
C ALA A 45 -4.44 2.87 2.19
N VAL A 46 -4.90 2.96 3.43
CA VAL A 46 -5.79 1.99 4.07
C VAL A 46 -7.16 2.61 4.20
N VAL A 47 -8.14 2.01 3.54
CA VAL A 47 -9.53 2.47 3.53
C VAL A 47 -10.32 1.74 4.60
N TYR A 48 -11.04 2.48 5.44
CA TYR A 48 -11.94 1.96 6.47
C TYR A 48 -13.32 2.60 6.41
N ASP A 49 -14.34 1.89 6.90
CA ASP A 49 -15.72 2.38 6.85
C ASP A 49 -15.98 3.43 7.93
N LYS A 50 -16.71 4.48 7.55
CA LYS A 50 -17.16 5.53 8.46
C LYS A 50 -17.95 4.96 9.63
N GLY A 51 -17.64 5.44 10.83
CA GLY A 51 -18.25 4.97 12.08
C GLY A 51 -17.49 3.83 12.75
N ASN A 52 -16.54 3.20 12.05
CA ASN A 52 -15.55 2.34 12.69
C ASN A 52 -14.36 3.18 13.18
N PRO A 53 -13.71 2.78 14.30
CA PRO A 53 -12.47 3.43 14.71
C PRO A 53 -11.39 3.27 13.62
N PRO A 54 -10.54 4.29 13.41
CA PRO A 54 -9.39 4.15 12.53
C PRO A 54 -8.53 2.94 12.94
N PRO A 55 -8.08 2.11 11.99
CA PRO A 55 -7.32 0.90 12.32
C PRO A 55 -5.92 1.25 12.84
N GLU A 56 -5.41 0.42 13.75
CA GLU A 56 -4.00 0.43 14.12
C GLU A 56 -3.17 -0.10 12.95
N ILE A 57 -2.17 0.67 12.52
CA ILE A 57 -1.27 0.31 11.43
C ILE A 57 0.05 -0.21 11.97
N THR A 58 0.44 -1.39 11.51
CA THR A 58 1.78 -1.93 11.74
C THR A 58 2.45 -2.25 10.41
N VAL A 59 3.74 -1.95 10.31
CA VAL A 59 4.56 -2.26 9.13
C VAL A 59 5.65 -3.23 9.53
N GLN A 60 5.69 -4.38 8.88
CA GLN A 60 6.63 -5.45 9.19
C GLN A 60 7.54 -5.73 7.99
N ALA A 61 8.85 -5.70 8.20
CA ALA A 61 9.79 -6.19 7.20
C ALA A 61 9.67 -7.72 7.07
N ILE A 62 9.37 -8.20 5.85
CA ILE A 62 9.35 -9.62 5.50
C ILE A 62 10.73 -10.04 4.99
N SER A 63 11.32 -9.24 4.11
CA SER A 63 12.67 -9.39 3.58
C SER A 63 13.26 -8.01 3.30
N GLY A 64 14.57 -7.91 3.05
CA GLY A 64 15.29 -6.62 3.05
C GLY A 64 14.63 -5.49 2.23
N THR A 65 13.91 -5.83 1.17
CA THR A 65 13.18 -4.87 0.32
C THR A 65 11.68 -5.14 0.21
N VAL A 66 11.12 -5.97 1.08
CA VAL A 66 9.68 -6.31 1.08
C VAL A 66 9.11 -6.11 2.46
N THR A 67 8.09 -5.26 2.55
CA THR A 67 7.36 -4.95 3.79
C THR A 67 5.89 -5.28 3.66
N SER A 68 5.30 -5.78 4.74
CA SER A 68 3.86 -5.97 4.91
C SER A 68 3.27 -4.80 5.66
N VAL A 69 2.13 -4.28 5.20
CA VAL A 69 1.29 -3.34 5.95
C VAL A 69 0.11 -4.12 6.51
N HIS A 70 -0.10 -4.01 7.82
CA HIS A 70 -1.20 -4.62 8.53
C HIS A 70 -2.11 -3.55 9.12
N ALA A 71 -3.42 -3.79 9.06
CA ALA A 71 -4.45 -3.00 9.72
C ALA A 71 -5.14 -3.88 10.77
N ASN A 72 -5.04 -3.52 12.05
CA ASN A 72 -5.50 -4.34 13.18
C ASN A 72 -4.97 -5.79 13.12
N GLY A 73 -3.70 -5.96 12.71
CA GLY A 73 -3.05 -7.26 12.56
C GLY A 73 -3.38 -8.01 11.25
N VAL A 74 -4.35 -7.55 10.45
CA VAL A 74 -4.70 -8.16 9.16
C VAL A 74 -3.80 -7.58 8.05
N PRO A 75 -3.07 -8.40 7.27
CA PRO A 75 -2.26 -7.91 6.17
C PRO A 75 -3.15 -7.33 5.05
N VAL A 76 -2.91 -6.08 4.67
CA VAL A 76 -3.72 -5.34 3.69
C VAL A 76 -2.92 -4.88 2.46
N ALA A 77 -1.59 -4.81 2.56
CA ALA A 77 -0.74 -4.53 1.41
C ALA A 77 0.66 -5.16 1.58
N ILE A 78 1.25 -5.60 0.47
CA ILE A 78 2.67 -5.97 0.38
C ILE A 78 3.35 -4.97 -0.54
N VAL A 79 4.40 -4.32 -0.04
CA VAL A 79 5.19 -3.34 -0.78
C VAL A 79 6.58 -3.92 -1.00
N ALA A 80 6.91 -4.15 -2.27
CA ALA A 80 8.26 -4.48 -2.70
C ALA A 80 8.89 -3.24 -3.33
N ARG A 81 10.11 -2.93 -2.93
CA ARG A 81 10.78 -1.67 -3.28
C ARG A 81 12.14 -1.93 -3.92
N ALA A 82 12.48 -1.17 -4.95
CA ALA A 82 13.79 -1.31 -5.59
C ALA A 82 14.90 -0.55 -4.82
N THR A 83 14.58 0.62 -4.28
CA THR A 83 15.53 1.54 -3.59
C THR A 83 14.82 2.39 -2.52
N GLY A 84 15.58 3.10 -1.65
CA GLY A 84 15.06 4.11 -0.68
C GLY A 84 14.95 3.65 0.79
N PRO A 85 14.38 4.49 1.69
CA PRO A 85 14.14 4.20 3.12
C PRO A 85 12.83 3.44 3.38
N GLY A 86 12.79 2.54 4.38
CA GLY A 86 11.65 1.64 4.71
C GLY A 86 10.31 2.35 4.75
N LEU A 87 9.22 1.70 4.34
CA LEU A 87 7.88 2.21 4.67
C LEU A 87 7.70 2.11 6.19
N SER A 88 7.26 3.18 6.83
CA SER A 88 6.85 3.20 8.23
C SER A 88 5.33 3.40 8.34
N ALA A 89 4.77 3.23 9.54
CA ALA A 89 3.31 3.37 9.73
C ALA A 89 2.80 4.81 9.47
N GLU A 90 3.66 5.81 9.67
CA GLU A 90 3.40 7.23 9.39
C GLU A 90 3.28 7.56 7.89
N ASP A 91 3.84 6.70 7.02
CA ASP A 91 3.71 6.81 5.56
C ASP A 91 2.38 6.23 5.04
N VAL A 92 1.56 5.65 5.91
CA VAL A 92 0.27 5.03 5.56
C VAL A 92 -0.86 6.04 5.73
N LEU A 93 -1.56 6.32 4.64
CA LEU A 93 -2.72 7.21 4.62
C LEU A 93 -3.98 6.47 5.09
N LEU A 94 -4.61 6.93 6.16
CA LEU A 94 -5.91 6.42 6.58
C LEU A 94 -7.04 7.18 5.87
N VAL A 95 -7.87 6.44 5.13
CA VAL A 95 -8.98 7.02 4.35
C VAL A 95 -10.30 6.48 4.86
N GLU A 96 -11.09 7.34 5.48
CA GLU A 96 -12.48 7.00 5.83
C GLU A 96 -13.35 7.05 4.57
N ARG A 97 -14.12 5.98 4.29
CA ARG A 97 -15.14 5.99 3.24
C ARG A 97 -16.55 5.99 3.82
N SER A 98 -17.44 6.74 3.17
CA SER A 98 -18.88 6.62 3.38
C SER A 98 -19.44 5.62 2.35
N LEU A 99 -20.33 4.73 2.79
CA LEU A 99 -21.06 3.80 1.92
C LEU A 99 -22.10 4.52 1.05
#